data_AF-A0A533TJ24-F1
#
_entry.id   AF-A0A533TJ24-F1
#
_cell.length_a   1.000
_cell.length_b   1.000
_cell.length_c   1.000
_cell.angle_alpha   90.00
_cell.angle_beta   90.00
_cell.angle_gamma   90.00
#
_symmetry.space_group_name_H-M   'P 1'
#
loop_
_entity.id
_entity.type
_entity.pdbx_description
1 polymer ?
#
loop_
_entity_poly.entity_id
_entity_poly.type
_entity_poly.pdbx_seq_one_letter_code
_entity_poly.pdbx_strand_id
1 'polypeptide(L)'
;MAIQKLQDLSVTEKSSWKSHHPEAGYTKEARILDGDIVHTWAQADHDIELDFMDADLLKLVLSETGLVNKKFHVIFDLNHVTDISYSYKKAITELLFHWQPFLGLVCFFNVCPSMSVIVDSFAAVAPDNFCVLQTETYQDAVKKALAFKANDALSENGENEAASEHSEFKRRFLGAVARMSWLNILDYPIPVPAPDSQYYHFFQAIDALRSDFKAKETEKENEIKQIHQDYETRITQTIIKMNAQAEVGKKSIHEFEAQLATLRARVAAQDMELTRVATAISEKTNALRNLLDQIHSLDIDTDVKRKMTDECLKLLETETIEKRLNIELTETDSIFLSKLQKKHTNLNQRELRISLLVKLNYDTVEIARSVGISTRGMESIRYRMHKKLGLGKHESIKTYLSDFSTAY
;
A
#
# COMPACT_ATOMS: atom_id res chain seq x y z
N MET A 1 57.69 39.58 17.17
CA MET A 1 57.15 39.27 15.82
C MET A 1 55.66 38.90 15.83
N ALA A 2 55.17 38.04 16.74
CA ALA A 2 53.74 37.68 16.80
C ALA A 2 52.77 38.82 17.17
N ILE A 3 53.17 39.75 18.05
CA ILE A 3 52.32 40.88 18.50
C ILE A 3 52.11 41.91 17.38
N GLN A 4 53.08 42.07 16.47
CA GLN A 4 53.00 43.03 15.36
C GLN A 4 52.10 42.53 14.21
N LYS A 5 51.92 41.20 14.07
CA LYS A 5 51.00 40.58 13.09
C LYS A 5 49.52 40.69 13.45
N LEU A 6 49.17 40.90 14.72
CA LEU A 6 47.76 41.03 15.14
C LEU A 6 47.10 42.33 14.64
N GLN A 7 47.88 43.37 14.33
CA GLN A 7 47.39 44.67 13.85
C GLN A 7 47.23 44.75 12.32
N ASP A 8 47.91 43.88 11.55
CA ASP A 8 47.93 43.88 10.07
C ASP A 8 47.24 42.64 9.48
N LEU A 9 46.33 42.01 10.23
CA LEU A 9 45.69 40.77 9.81
C LEU A 9 44.68 41.03 8.68
N SER A 10 44.87 40.40 7.52
CA SER A 10 43.91 40.55 6.42
C SER A 10 42.59 39.88 6.78
N VAL A 11 41.51 40.65 6.79
CA VAL A 11 40.15 40.15 7.05
C VAL A 11 39.34 40.21 5.76
N THR A 12 38.74 39.09 5.38
CA THR A 12 37.78 39.02 4.28
C THR A 12 36.42 38.61 4.83
N GLU A 13 35.40 39.40 4.52
CA GLU A 13 34.02 39.19 4.96
C GLU A 13 33.07 39.36 3.77
N LYS A 14 32.02 38.54 3.72
CA LYS A 14 30.95 38.65 2.71
C LYS A 14 29.60 38.50 3.39
N SER A 15 28.62 39.28 2.94
CA SER A 15 27.25 39.22 3.48
C SER A 15 26.56 37.88 3.25
N SER A 16 26.99 37.11 2.24
CA SER A 16 26.49 35.77 1.93
C SER A 16 27.02 34.68 2.86
N TRP A 17 28.05 34.94 3.67
CA TRP A 17 28.65 33.95 4.56
C TRP A 17 27.89 33.86 5.89
N LYS A 18 26.60 33.56 5.78
CA LYS A 18 25.67 33.42 6.90
C LYS A 18 24.73 32.25 6.66
N SER A 19 24.34 31.57 7.74
CA SER A 19 23.35 30.50 7.76
C SER A 19 22.33 30.79 8.86
N HIS A 20 21.04 30.84 8.49
CA HIS A 20 19.98 31.26 9.40
C HIS A 20 19.26 30.06 10.00
N HIS A 21 19.18 30.00 11.33
CA HIS A 21 18.50 28.96 12.09
C HIS A 21 17.39 29.55 12.95
N PRO A 22 16.23 29.90 12.35
CA PRO A 22 15.18 30.64 13.05
C PRO A 22 14.53 29.84 14.18
N GLU A 23 14.40 28.52 14.03
CA GLU A 23 13.84 27.65 15.08
C GLU A 23 14.77 27.51 16.29
N ALA A 24 16.08 27.54 16.05
CA ALA A 24 17.10 27.45 17.10
C ALA A 24 17.55 28.81 17.64
N GLY A 25 17.05 29.93 17.07
CA GLY A 25 17.26 31.27 17.61
C GLY A 25 18.61 31.91 17.32
N TYR A 26 19.38 31.42 16.33
CA TYR A 26 20.69 32.00 15.98
C TYR A 26 20.93 32.12 14.48
N THR A 27 21.92 32.94 14.11
CA THR A 27 22.48 32.97 12.76
C THR A 27 23.96 32.66 12.85
N LYS A 28 24.42 31.64 12.14
CA LYS A 28 25.85 31.32 12.07
C LYS A 28 26.52 32.19 11.02
N GLU A 29 27.65 32.78 11.38
CA GLU A 29 28.41 33.66 10.50
C GLU A 29 29.85 33.17 10.37
N ALA A 30 30.50 33.57 9.29
CA ALA A 30 31.89 33.24 9.03
C ALA A 30 32.64 34.38 8.33
N ARG A 31 33.94 34.43 8.58
CA ARG A 31 34.90 35.30 7.90
C ARG A 31 36.25 34.62 7.73
N ILE A 32 37.08 35.15 6.85
CA ILE A 32 38.45 34.66 6.65
C ILE A 32 39.45 35.64 7.26
N LEU A 33 40.40 35.09 7.99
CA LEU A 33 41.54 35.74 8.61
C LEU A 33 42.82 35.20 7.96
N ASP A 34 43.77 36.07 7.61
CA ASP A 34 45.10 35.73 7.08
C ASP A 34 45.10 34.71 5.91
N GLY A 35 44.01 34.69 5.13
CA GLY A 35 43.83 33.91 3.91
C GLY A 35 43.37 32.45 4.08
N ASP A 36 43.63 31.79 5.22
CA ASP A 36 43.38 30.35 5.43
C ASP A 36 42.81 30.00 6.83
N ILE A 37 42.47 31.01 7.63
CA ILE A 37 41.83 30.82 8.94
C ILE A 37 40.37 31.24 8.82
N VAL A 38 39.45 30.30 8.97
CA VAL A 38 38.01 30.55 9.04
C VAL A 38 37.64 30.92 10.48
N HIS A 39 37.24 32.16 10.71
CA HIS A 39 36.64 32.57 11.98
C HIS A 39 35.12 32.47 11.88
N THR A 40 34.49 31.69 12.76
CA THR A 40 33.04 31.46 12.77
C THR A 40 32.46 31.63 14.17
N TRP A 41 31.20 32.05 14.24
CA TRP A 41 30.47 32.25 15.49
C TRP A 41 28.96 32.07 15.26
N ALA A 42 28.23 31.81 16.33
CA ALA A 42 26.77 31.87 16.32
C ALA A 42 26.31 33.21 16.90
N GLN A 43 25.70 34.04 16.06
CA GLN A 43 25.10 35.30 16.48
C GLN A 43 23.74 35.03 17.12
N ALA A 44 23.65 35.24 18.43
CA ALA A 44 22.43 35.17 19.24
C ALA A 44 22.47 36.26 20.32
N ASP A 45 21.30 36.61 20.88
CA ASP A 45 21.13 37.55 21.99
C ASP A 45 20.83 36.85 23.34
N HIS A 46 20.78 35.52 23.33
CA HIS A 46 20.54 34.65 24.48
C HIS A 46 21.37 33.37 24.33
N ASP A 47 21.45 32.59 25.41
CA ASP A 47 22.15 31.31 25.40
C ASP A 47 21.43 30.27 24.52
N ILE A 48 22.18 29.56 23.68
CA ILE A 48 21.69 28.64 22.65
C ILE A 48 22.35 27.26 22.75
N GLU A 49 21.64 26.27 22.19
CA GLU A 49 22.18 24.94 21.90
C GLU A 49 22.45 24.83 20.40
N LEU A 50 23.64 24.35 20.01
CA LEU A 50 23.91 24.07 18.59
C LEU A 50 23.30 22.74 18.19
N ASP A 51 22.32 22.79 17.30
CA ASP A 51 21.55 21.64 16.82
C ASP A 51 22.00 21.14 15.44
N PHE A 52 22.62 22.03 14.65
CA PHE A 52 23.02 21.78 13.27
C PHE A 52 24.48 22.19 12.99
N MET A 53 25.23 21.33 12.29
CA MET A 53 26.58 21.65 11.85
C MET A 53 26.55 22.19 10.42
N ASP A 54 26.77 23.50 10.25
CA ASP A 54 26.78 24.18 8.96
C ASP A 54 27.98 23.84 8.05
N ALA A 55 28.09 22.56 7.69
CA ALA A 55 29.06 22.07 6.73
C ALA A 55 28.97 22.80 5.38
N ASP A 56 27.76 23.14 4.93
CA ASP A 56 27.54 23.80 3.66
C ASP A 56 27.97 25.28 3.68
N LEU A 57 27.78 25.98 4.81
CA LEU A 57 28.35 27.32 5.00
C LEU A 57 29.88 27.25 4.93
N LEU A 58 30.49 26.27 5.59
CA LEU A 58 31.94 26.09 5.55
C LEU A 58 32.42 25.78 4.12
N LYS A 59 31.77 24.87 3.40
CA LYS A 59 32.08 24.57 1.99
C LYS A 59 31.95 25.80 1.10
N LEU A 60 30.91 26.61 1.29
CA LEU A 60 30.69 27.86 0.56
C LEU A 60 31.87 28.82 0.78
N VAL A 61 32.23 29.09 2.04
CA VAL A 61 33.36 29.97 2.40
C VAL A 61 34.66 29.47 1.78
N LEU A 62 34.94 28.16 1.85
CA LEU A 62 36.15 27.57 1.27
C LEU A 62 36.16 27.65 -0.27
N SER A 63 35.00 27.49 -0.91
CA SER A 63 34.86 27.60 -2.37
C SER A 63 35.14 29.00 -2.89
N GLU A 64 34.60 30.01 -2.22
CA GLU A 64 34.73 31.40 -2.64
C GLU A 64 36.09 32.02 -2.34
N THR A 65 36.89 31.37 -1.49
CA THR A 65 38.24 31.81 -1.09
C THR A 65 39.35 30.96 -1.71
N GLY A 66 39.00 29.94 -2.50
CA GLY A 66 39.97 29.06 -3.16
C GLY A 66 40.72 28.12 -2.20
N LEU A 67 40.10 27.79 -1.07
CA LEU A 67 40.64 26.90 -0.02
C LEU A 67 40.18 25.44 -0.15
N VAL A 68 39.29 25.11 -1.11
CA VAL A 68 38.67 23.76 -1.27
C VAL A 68 39.65 22.59 -1.32
N ASN A 69 40.90 22.81 -1.74
CA ASN A 69 41.95 21.78 -1.78
C ASN A 69 43.21 22.18 -1.00
N LYS A 70 43.09 23.14 -0.07
CA LYS A 70 44.20 23.65 0.74
C LYS A 70 43.95 23.36 2.21
N LYS A 71 45.05 23.27 2.96
CA LYS A 71 44.96 23.23 4.42
C LYS A 71 44.36 24.54 4.92
N PHE A 72 43.41 24.43 5.84
CA PHE A 72 42.78 25.58 6.50
C PHE A 72 42.62 25.30 7.99
N HIS A 73 42.35 26.36 8.74
CA HIS A 73 42.16 26.32 10.19
C HIS A 73 40.85 27.00 10.56
N VAL A 74 40.29 26.68 11.72
CA VAL A 74 39.05 27.27 12.21
C VAL A 74 39.30 27.88 13.58
N ILE A 75 38.76 29.08 13.78
CA ILE A 75 38.57 29.69 15.10
C ILE A 75 37.07 29.81 15.32
N PHE A 76 36.58 29.27 16.43
CA PHE A 76 35.15 29.27 16.74
C PHE A 76 34.91 30.00 18.07
N ASP A 77 34.16 31.10 18.00
CA ASP A 77 33.59 31.78 19.16
C ASP A 77 32.39 30.98 19.71
N LEU A 78 32.47 30.57 20.97
CA LEU A 78 31.38 29.89 21.68
C LEU A 78 30.60 30.83 22.61
N ASN A 79 30.71 32.15 22.44
CA ASN A 79 29.86 33.10 23.16
C ASN A 79 28.38 32.75 22.94
N HIS A 80 27.60 32.73 24.03
CA HIS A 80 26.22 32.24 24.09
C HIS A 80 25.99 30.74 23.77
N VAL A 81 27.00 29.96 23.41
CA VAL A 81 26.82 28.51 23.18
C VAL A 81 26.98 27.77 24.51
N THR A 82 25.89 27.14 24.98
CA THR A 82 25.89 26.43 26.27
C THR A 82 25.91 24.91 26.16
N ASP A 83 25.42 24.35 25.04
CA ASP A 83 25.45 22.90 24.76
C ASP A 83 25.37 22.64 23.24
N ILE A 84 25.50 21.37 22.86
CA ILE A 84 25.28 20.87 21.51
C ILE A 84 24.37 19.63 21.54
N SER A 85 23.51 19.54 20.54
CA SER A 85 22.58 18.42 20.39
C SER A 85 23.25 17.10 20.07
N TYR A 86 22.48 16.01 20.16
CA TYR A 86 22.90 14.70 19.68
C TYR A 86 23.20 14.68 18.17
N SER A 87 22.40 15.36 17.34
CA SER A 87 22.65 15.46 15.89
C SER A 87 23.96 16.18 15.59
N TYR A 88 24.27 17.24 16.34
CA TYR A 88 25.54 17.95 16.21
C TYR A 88 26.72 17.07 16.61
N LYS A 89 26.62 16.35 17.74
CA LYS A 89 27.63 15.36 18.17
C LYS A 89 27.87 14.28 17.11
N LYS A 90 26.82 13.81 16.45
CA LYS A 90 26.93 12.86 15.33
C LYS A 90 27.63 13.47 14.11
N ALA A 91 27.37 14.74 13.81
CA ALA A 91 28.02 15.44 12.69
C ALA A 91 29.53 15.64 12.91
N ILE A 92 30.00 15.66 14.16
CA ILE A 92 31.45 15.66 14.47
C ILE A 92 32.14 14.42 13.88
N THR A 93 31.47 13.25 13.85
CA THR A 93 31.98 12.04 13.20
C THR A 93 32.32 12.29 11.72
N GLU A 94 31.40 12.94 10.99
CA GLU A 94 31.62 13.27 9.58
C GLU A 94 32.79 14.23 9.40
N LEU A 95 32.90 15.22 10.28
CA LEU A 95 34.02 16.17 10.28
C LEU A 95 35.36 15.47 10.51
N LEU A 96 35.43 14.52 11.45
CA LEU A 96 36.67 13.84 11.83
C LEU A 96 37.14 12.79 10.81
N PHE A 97 36.20 12.01 10.25
CA PHE A 97 36.55 10.84 9.44
C PHE A 97 36.32 11.00 7.93
N HIS A 98 35.45 11.93 7.51
CA HIS A 98 35.02 12.02 6.11
C HIS A 98 35.21 13.41 5.49
N TRP A 99 35.73 14.39 6.22
CA TRP A 99 35.92 15.73 5.71
C TRP A 99 37.11 15.86 4.75
N GLN A 100 36.91 16.65 3.68
CA GLN A 100 37.93 17.13 2.74
C GLN A 100 37.53 18.59 2.39
N PRO A 101 38.44 19.60 2.39
CA PRO A 101 39.91 19.57 2.48
C PRO A 101 40.51 19.42 3.89
N PHE A 102 41.84 19.37 3.97
CA PHE A 102 42.59 19.15 5.21
C PHE A 102 42.36 20.26 6.26
N LEU A 103 41.52 19.99 7.25
CA LEU A 103 41.33 20.83 8.43
C LEU A 103 42.48 20.57 9.42
N GLY A 104 43.30 21.59 9.68
CA GLY A 104 44.51 21.44 10.50
C GLY A 104 44.30 21.71 11.99
N LEU A 105 43.56 22.76 12.33
CA LEU A 105 43.34 23.22 13.70
C LEU A 105 41.90 23.71 13.84
N VAL A 106 41.25 23.39 14.96
CA VAL A 106 40.09 24.13 15.47
C VAL A 106 40.47 24.73 16.84
N CYS A 107 40.36 26.05 16.96
CA CYS A 107 40.59 26.75 18.22
C CYS A 107 39.29 27.38 18.72
N PHE A 108 38.89 27.06 19.94
CA PHE A 108 37.70 27.61 20.59
C PHE A 108 38.08 28.73 21.57
N PHE A 109 37.22 29.74 21.70
CA PHE A 109 37.30 30.77 22.73
C PHE A 109 35.91 31.14 23.26
N ASN A 110 35.84 31.89 24.36
CA ASN A 110 34.59 32.15 25.10
C ASN A 110 33.85 30.87 25.51
N VAL A 111 34.61 29.83 25.87
CA VAL A 111 34.06 28.51 26.18
C VAL A 111 33.55 28.48 27.62
N CYS A 112 32.24 28.29 27.80
CA CYS A 112 31.64 28.13 29.11
C CYS A 112 31.98 26.76 29.74
N PRO A 113 31.82 26.54 31.06
CA PRO A 113 32.21 25.30 31.72
C PRO A 113 31.58 24.02 31.15
N SER A 114 30.30 24.05 30.75
CA SER A 114 29.63 22.91 30.14
C SER A 114 30.25 22.56 28.78
N MET A 115 30.49 23.57 27.95
CA MET A 115 31.12 23.40 26.64
C MET A 115 32.60 23.00 26.76
N SER A 116 33.30 23.36 27.82
CA SER A 116 34.71 22.99 28.01
C SER A 116 34.90 21.47 28.05
N VAL A 117 33.97 20.73 28.70
CA VAL A 117 34.00 19.26 28.71
C VAL A 117 33.79 18.70 27.30
N ILE A 118 32.90 19.33 26.51
CA ILE A 118 32.60 18.93 25.13
C ILE A 118 33.81 19.19 24.23
N VAL A 119 34.46 20.35 24.35
CA VAL A 119 35.67 20.68 23.59
C VAL A 119 36.82 19.73 23.95
N ASP A 120 37.03 19.44 25.24
CA ASP A 120 38.04 18.47 25.70
C ASP A 120 37.73 17.05 25.18
N SER A 121 36.46 16.63 25.19
CA SER A 121 36.00 15.37 24.59
C SER A 121 36.28 15.31 23.09
N PHE A 122 36.04 16.40 22.37
CA PHE A 122 36.36 16.51 20.95
C PHE A 122 37.86 16.40 20.69
N ALA A 123 38.69 17.11 21.47
CA ALA A 123 40.14 17.03 21.39
C ALA A 123 40.68 15.63 21.71
N ALA A 124 40.00 14.89 22.60
CA ALA A 124 40.39 13.53 22.98
C ALA A 124 40.10 12.46 21.91
N VAL A 125 39.21 12.76 20.95
CA VAL A 125 38.88 11.85 19.83
C VAL A 125 39.39 12.34 18.47
N ALA A 126 39.96 13.55 18.41
CA ALA A 126 40.59 14.09 17.22
C ALA A 126 41.82 13.23 16.80
N PRO A 127 41.99 12.94 15.50
CA PRO A 127 43.19 12.27 14.98
C PRO A 127 44.47 13.10 15.16
N ASP A 128 45.65 12.46 15.14
CA ASP A 128 46.95 13.11 15.39
C ASP A 128 47.28 14.29 14.46
N ASN A 129 46.70 14.29 13.25
CA ASN A 129 46.92 15.32 12.24
C ASN A 129 45.97 16.53 12.37
N PHE A 130 45.03 16.47 13.32
CA PHE A 130 43.99 17.46 13.56
C PHE A 130 44.06 17.97 15.00
N CYS A 131 44.47 19.21 15.17
CA CYS A 131 44.63 19.81 16.48
C CYS A 131 43.34 20.50 16.94
N VAL A 132 42.98 20.33 18.22
CA VAL A 132 41.86 21.03 18.85
C VAL A 132 42.39 21.75 20.08
N LEU A 133 42.12 23.05 20.18
CA LEU A 133 42.60 23.90 21.26
C LEU A 133 41.46 24.73 21.87
N GLN A 134 41.61 25.07 23.14
CA GLN A 134 40.80 26.05 23.84
C GLN A 134 41.68 27.22 24.30
N THR A 135 41.11 28.42 24.27
CA THR A 135 41.74 29.68 24.69
C THR A 135 40.73 30.56 25.41
N GLU A 136 41.21 31.49 26.24
CA GLU A 136 40.33 32.41 26.97
C GLU A 136 39.83 33.54 26.07
N THR A 137 40.71 34.08 25.20
CA THR A 137 40.41 35.28 24.43
C THR A 137 40.53 35.06 22.92
N TYR A 138 39.81 35.88 22.15
CA TYR A 138 39.93 35.93 20.68
C TYR A 138 41.39 36.17 20.23
N GLN A 139 42.12 37.05 20.93
CA GLN A 139 43.50 37.37 20.57
C GLN A 139 44.44 36.17 20.74
N ASP A 140 44.26 35.39 21.81
CA ASP A 140 45.03 34.17 22.04
C ASP A 140 44.69 33.10 21.02
N ALA A 141 43.41 32.96 20.65
CA ALA A 141 42.97 32.02 19.61
C ALA A 141 43.66 32.32 18.27
N VAL A 142 43.65 33.60 17.85
CA VAL A 142 44.31 34.05 16.61
C VAL A 142 45.82 33.83 16.69
N LYS A 143 46.45 34.17 17.82
CA LYS A 143 47.90 33.97 18.02
C LYS A 143 48.29 32.49 17.93
N LYS A 144 47.55 31.59 18.59
CA LYS A 144 47.80 30.14 18.51
C LYS A 144 47.57 29.58 17.11
N ALA A 145 46.52 30.04 16.42
CA ALA A 145 46.26 29.63 15.04
C ALA A 145 47.39 30.06 14.08
N LEU A 146 47.88 31.31 14.21
CA LEU A 146 49.01 31.80 13.42
C LEU A 146 50.32 31.04 13.74
N ALA A 147 50.57 30.72 15.01
CA ALA A 147 51.74 29.93 15.42
C ALA A 147 51.69 28.50 14.84
N PHE A 148 50.53 27.84 14.93
CA PHE A 148 50.34 26.51 14.33
C PHE A 148 50.52 26.53 12.81
N LYS A 149 50.00 27.56 12.13
CA LYS A 149 50.21 27.78 10.69
C LYS A 149 51.69 27.96 10.34
N ALA A 150 52.46 28.65 11.18
CA ALA A 150 53.90 28.83 11.01
C ALA A 150 54.73 27.57 11.34
N ASN A 151 54.09 26.50 11.80
CA ASN A 151 54.73 25.29 12.31
C ASN A 151 55.64 25.56 13.54
N ASP A 152 55.34 26.63 14.27
CA ASP A 152 55.99 26.95 15.54
C ASP A 152 55.47 26.01 16.63
N ALA A 153 56.34 25.65 17.59
CA ALA A 153 55.94 24.84 18.73
C ALA A 153 54.81 25.54 19.51
N LEU A 154 53.66 24.89 19.59
CA LEU A 154 52.60 25.24 20.52
C LEU A 154 53.09 24.87 21.93
N SER A 155 53.88 25.73 22.55
CA SER A 155 54.46 25.47 23.86
C SER A 155 53.37 25.40 24.94
N GLU A 156 53.20 24.25 25.57
CA GLU A 156 52.62 24.15 26.91
C GLU A 156 53.77 24.27 27.92
N ASN A 157 53.64 25.22 28.85
CA ASN A 157 54.61 25.43 29.91
C ASN A 157 54.70 24.17 30.79
N GLY A 158 55.92 23.85 31.25
CA GLY A 158 56.25 22.60 31.93
C GLY A 158 55.25 22.19 33.01
N GLU A 159 54.57 21.07 32.75
CA GLU A 159 53.69 20.43 33.72
C GLU A 159 54.51 19.48 34.62
N ASN A 160 54.22 19.48 35.92
CA ASN A 160 54.71 18.47 36.85
C ASN A 160 54.22 17.07 36.42
N GLU A 161 55.01 16.01 36.65
CA GLU A 161 54.65 14.62 36.28
C GLU A 161 53.25 14.20 36.77
N ALA A 162 52.86 14.57 37.99
CA ALA A 162 51.53 14.27 38.54
C ALA A 162 50.38 15.04 37.86
N ALA A 163 50.65 16.26 37.37
CA ALA A 163 49.67 17.03 36.59
C ALA A 163 49.53 16.45 35.17
N SER A 164 50.64 16.01 34.58
CA SER A 164 50.67 15.30 33.30
C SER A 164 49.91 13.98 33.35
N GLU A 165 50.04 13.21 34.43
CA GLU A 165 49.31 11.94 34.62
C GLU A 165 47.79 12.18 34.76
N HIS A 166 47.38 13.15 35.57
CA HIS A 166 45.96 13.52 35.69
C HIS A 166 45.37 13.98 34.35
N SER A 167 46.12 14.80 33.60
CA SER A 167 45.73 15.28 32.26
C SER A 167 45.56 14.11 31.28
N GLU A 168 46.47 13.13 31.30
CA GLU A 168 46.37 11.94 30.44
C GLU A 168 45.12 11.11 30.76
N PHE A 169 44.85 10.80 32.03
CA PHE A 169 43.67 10.03 32.42
C PHE A 169 42.37 10.77 32.13
N LYS A 170 42.32 12.09 32.37
CA LYS A 170 41.18 12.93 31.98
C LYS A 170 40.92 12.82 30.47
N ARG A 171 41.95 13.01 29.65
CA ARG A 171 41.84 12.90 28.18
C ARG A 171 41.37 11.51 27.75
N ARG A 172 41.94 10.45 28.31
CA ARG A 172 41.54 9.07 28.00
C ARG A 172 40.09 8.78 28.37
N PHE A 173 39.64 9.26 29.53
CA PHE A 173 38.26 9.10 29.99
C PHE A 173 37.28 9.84 29.06
N LEU A 174 37.53 11.12 28.79
CA LEU A 174 36.69 11.92 27.90
C LEU A 174 36.63 11.36 26.49
N GLY A 175 37.75 10.87 25.97
CA GLY A 175 37.82 10.21 24.66
C GLY A 175 37.03 8.90 24.62
N ALA A 176 37.06 8.11 25.71
CA ALA A 176 36.26 6.89 25.80
C ALA A 176 34.75 7.19 25.81
N VAL A 177 34.31 8.17 26.60
CA VAL A 177 32.91 8.63 26.63
C VAL A 177 32.47 9.13 25.25
N ALA A 178 33.28 9.97 24.60
CA ALA A 178 32.94 10.54 23.30
C ALA A 178 32.90 9.49 22.19
N ARG A 179 33.85 8.53 22.17
CA ARG A 179 33.81 7.39 21.22
C ARG A 179 32.51 6.59 21.35
N MET A 180 32.10 6.28 22.58
CA MET A 180 30.87 5.52 22.82
C MET A 180 29.61 6.32 22.48
N SER A 181 29.52 7.56 22.95
CA SER A 181 28.27 8.34 22.90
C SER A 181 28.06 9.13 21.62
N TRP A 182 29.14 9.61 20.98
CA TRP A 182 29.05 10.45 19.77
C TRP A 182 29.33 9.64 18.52
N LEU A 183 30.39 8.83 18.56
CA LEU A 183 30.90 8.12 17.39
C LEU A 183 30.32 6.70 17.25
N ASN A 184 29.61 6.21 18.27
CA ASN A 184 29.12 4.82 18.37
C ASN A 184 30.24 3.77 18.14
N ILE A 185 31.45 4.05 18.62
CA ILE A 185 32.61 3.15 18.52
C ILE A 185 32.70 2.34 19.81
N LEU A 186 32.11 1.13 19.80
CA LEU A 186 32.04 0.25 20.97
C LEU A 186 33.07 -0.89 20.94
N ASP A 187 33.70 -1.14 19.79
CA ASP A 187 34.69 -2.21 19.61
C ASP A 187 36.07 -1.87 20.15
N TYR A 188 36.34 -0.60 20.44
CA TYR A 188 37.61 -0.16 20.97
C TYR A 188 37.65 -0.38 22.50
N PRO A 189 38.52 -1.26 23.03
CA PRO A 189 38.59 -1.51 24.46
C PRO A 189 39.09 -0.26 25.19
N ILE A 190 38.62 -0.07 26.42
CA ILE A 190 39.06 1.04 27.26
C ILE A 190 40.12 0.49 28.23
N PRO A 191 41.42 0.82 28.06
CA PRO A 191 42.46 0.27 28.92
C PRO A 191 42.26 0.75 30.35
N VAL A 192 41.95 -0.19 31.25
CA VAL A 192 41.75 0.08 32.68
C VAL A 192 43.11 0.24 33.34
N PRO A 193 43.34 1.31 34.14
CA PRO A 193 44.57 1.49 34.92
C PRO A 193 44.81 0.35 35.91
N ALA A 194 45.96 0.34 36.57
CA ALA A 194 46.24 -0.64 37.62
C ALA A 194 45.28 -0.47 38.83
N PRO A 195 44.98 -1.53 39.61
CA PRO A 195 43.99 -1.48 40.70
C PRO A 195 44.28 -0.49 41.84
N ASP A 196 45.54 -0.08 41.98
CA ASP A 196 46.01 0.91 42.94
C ASP A 196 45.84 2.36 42.45
N SER A 197 45.53 2.57 41.17
CA SER A 197 45.24 3.89 40.61
C SER A 197 43.92 4.44 41.12
N GLN A 198 43.91 5.72 41.51
CA GLN A 198 42.68 6.44 41.87
C GLN A 198 41.62 6.48 40.75
N TYR A 199 42.02 6.24 39.49
CA TYR A 199 41.12 6.24 38.34
C TYR A 199 40.54 4.86 38.01
N TYR A 200 41.00 3.79 38.68
CA TYR A 200 40.65 2.40 38.38
C TYR A 200 39.13 2.19 38.26
N HIS A 201 38.37 2.57 39.28
CA HIS A 201 36.92 2.34 39.30
C HIS A 201 36.16 3.13 38.23
N PHE A 202 36.63 4.32 37.87
CA PHE A 202 36.01 5.11 36.80
C PHE A 202 36.17 4.44 35.44
N PHE A 203 37.39 3.96 35.15
CA PHE A 203 37.69 3.26 33.89
C PHE A 203 37.04 1.87 33.84
N GLN A 204 36.95 1.18 34.97
CA GLN A 204 36.23 -0.09 35.07
C GLN A 204 34.73 0.09 34.81
N ALA A 205 34.11 1.13 35.38
CA ALA A 205 32.69 1.41 35.19
C ALA A 205 32.35 1.76 33.74
N ILE A 206 33.18 2.58 33.07
CA ILE A 206 32.93 2.94 31.66
C ILE A 206 33.19 1.78 30.70
N ASP A 207 34.17 0.89 30.97
CA ASP A 207 34.39 -0.30 30.14
C ASP A 207 33.27 -1.34 30.30
N ALA A 208 32.72 -1.47 31.51
CA ALA A 208 31.51 -2.26 31.74
C ALA A 208 30.32 -1.67 30.95
N LEU A 209 30.10 -0.36 31.02
CA LEU A 209 29.06 0.32 30.24
C LEU A 209 29.23 0.15 28.73
N ARG A 210 30.48 0.22 28.23
CA ARG A 210 30.80 -0.06 26.82
C ARG A 210 30.39 -1.48 26.43
N SER A 211 30.68 -2.45 27.29
CA SER A 211 30.35 -3.86 27.06
C SER A 211 28.83 -4.06 27.02
N ASP A 212 28.08 -3.41 27.91
CA ASP A 212 26.61 -3.44 27.90
C ASP A 212 26.02 -2.79 26.65
N PHE A 213 26.56 -1.65 26.21
CA PHE A 213 26.13 -1.02 24.96
C PHE A 213 26.40 -1.91 23.75
N LYS A 214 27.56 -2.56 23.69
CA LYS A 214 27.91 -3.49 22.61
C LYS A 214 26.97 -4.69 22.59
N ALA A 215 26.63 -5.24 23.76
CA ALA A 215 25.66 -6.32 23.89
C ALA A 215 24.26 -5.90 23.39
N LYS A 216 23.78 -4.71 23.80
CA LYS A 216 22.51 -4.15 23.33
C LYS A 216 22.46 -3.94 21.82
N GLU A 217 23.55 -3.44 21.23
CA GLU A 217 23.62 -3.26 19.78
C GLU A 217 23.57 -4.61 19.05
N THR A 218 24.27 -5.62 19.57
CA THR A 218 24.25 -6.98 19.03
C THR A 218 22.85 -7.61 19.13
N GLU A 219 22.15 -7.42 20.25
CA GLU A 219 20.77 -7.89 20.44
C GLU A 219 19.81 -7.23 19.44
N LYS A 220 19.87 -5.90 19.32
CA LYS A 220 19.08 -5.13 18.35
C LYS A 220 19.35 -5.59 16.90
N GLU A 221 20.61 -5.83 16.54
CA GLU A 221 20.95 -6.35 15.21
C GLU A 221 20.35 -7.73 14.95
N ASN A 222 20.34 -8.59 15.96
CA ASN A 222 19.73 -9.92 15.87
C ASN A 222 18.20 -9.84 15.74
N GLU A 223 17.55 -8.94 16.48
CA GLU A 223 16.11 -8.68 16.35
C GLU A 223 15.77 -8.19 14.93
N ILE A 224 16.54 -7.23 14.40
CA ILE A 224 16.36 -6.72 13.02
C ILE A 224 16.50 -7.87 12.01
N LYS A 225 17.52 -8.72 12.15
CA LYS A 225 17.71 -9.89 11.27
C LYS A 225 16.54 -10.86 11.35
N GLN A 226 16.02 -11.15 12.54
CA GLN A 226 14.85 -12.02 12.73
C GLN A 226 13.59 -11.43 12.09
N ILE A 227 13.35 -10.14 12.28
CA ILE A 227 12.22 -9.43 11.67
C ILE A 227 12.32 -9.49 10.14
N HIS A 228 13.50 -9.22 9.58
CA HIS A 228 13.72 -9.33 8.13
C HIS A 228 13.42 -10.75 7.61
N GLN A 229 13.91 -11.78 8.30
CA GLN A 229 13.69 -13.17 7.92
C GLN A 229 12.19 -13.58 8.00
N ASP A 230 11.46 -13.10 9.01
CA ASP A 230 10.00 -13.31 9.12
C ASP A 230 9.27 -12.65 7.94
N TYR A 231 9.61 -11.40 7.60
CA TYR A 231 9.01 -10.71 6.46
C TYR A 231 9.30 -11.41 5.13
N GLU A 232 10.54 -11.85 4.90
CA GLU A 232 10.89 -12.62 3.69
C GLU A 232 10.10 -13.93 3.60
N THR A 233 9.94 -14.62 4.73
CA THR A 233 9.13 -15.84 4.81
C THR A 233 7.66 -15.57 4.49
N ARG A 234 7.08 -14.50 5.05
CA ARG A 234 5.69 -14.10 4.79
C ARG A 234 5.47 -13.69 3.32
N ILE A 235 6.40 -12.95 2.74
CA ILE A 235 6.37 -12.57 1.32
C ILE A 235 6.37 -13.85 0.47
N THR A 236 7.29 -14.77 0.73
CA THR A 236 7.40 -16.05 0.02
C THR A 236 6.12 -16.88 0.13
N GLN A 237 5.57 -17.03 1.33
CA GLN A 237 4.30 -17.73 1.56
C GLN A 237 3.13 -17.07 0.82
N THR A 238 3.09 -15.74 0.77
CA THR A 238 2.05 -14.98 0.06
C THR A 238 2.15 -15.21 -1.44
N ILE A 239 3.37 -15.18 -2.01
CA ILE A 239 3.61 -15.48 -3.42
C ILE A 239 3.15 -16.89 -3.77
N ILE A 240 3.49 -17.89 -2.95
CA ILE A 240 3.07 -19.28 -3.16
C ILE A 240 1.54 -19.39 -3.16
N LYS A 241 0.86 -18.79 -2.18
CA LYS A 241 -0.62 -18.78 -2.09
C LYS A 241 -1.25 -18.10 -3.31
N MET A 242 -0.70 -16.96 -3.74
CA MET A 242 -1.18 -16.21 -4.90
C MET A 242 -1.04 -17.04 -6.18
N ASN A 243 0.11 -17.68 -6.38
CA ASN A 243 0.34 -18.54 -7.55
C ASN A 243 -0.60 -19.75 -7.55
N ALA A 244 -0.82 -20.38 -6.39
CA ALA A 244 -1.79 -21.48 -6.28
C ALA A 244 -3.22 -21.02 -6.60
N GLN A 245 -3.65 -19.85 -6.11
CA GLN A 245 -4.96 -19.27 -6.42
C GLN A 245 -5.10 -18.92 -7.90
N ALA A 246 -4.07 -18.34 -8.52
CA ALA A 246 -4.06 -18.02 -9.94
C ALA A 246 -4.21 -19.29 -10.81
N GLU A 247 -3.55 -20.37 -10.43
CA GLU A 247 -3.65 -21.65 -11.15
C GLU A 247 -5.03 -22.30 -11.00
N VAL A 248 -5.62 -22.26 -9.80
CA VAL A 248 -7.01 -22.71 -9.59
C VAL A 248 -7.97 -21.85 -10.42
N GLY A 249 -7.80 -20.53 -10.42
CA GLY A 249 -8.61 -19.60 -11.21
C GLY A 249 -8.56 -19.90 -12.70
N LYS A 250 -7.37 -20.17 -13.26
CA LYS A 250 -7.21 -20.59 -14.66
C LYS A 250 -7.97 -21.87 -14.99
N LYS A 251 -7.91 -22.88 -14.12
CA LYS A 251 -8.67 -24.14 -14.31
C LYS A 251 -10.18 -23.89 -14.32
N SER A 252 -10.68 -23.09 -13.38
CA SER A 252 -12.10 -22.73 -13.34
C SER A 252 -12.55 -21.97 -14.59
N ILE A 253 -11.73 -21.05 -15.11
CA ILE A 253 -12.01 -20.35 -16.37
C ILE A 253 -12.19 -21.35 -17.51
N HIS A 254 -11.24 -22.28 -17.67
CA HIS A 254 -11.35 -23.32 -18.71
C HIS A 254 -12.57 -24.22 -18.55
N GLU A 255 -12.92 -24.60 -17.32
CA GLU A 255 -14.14 -25.38 -17.05
C GLU A 255 -15.42 -24.60 -17.43
N PHE A 256 -15.50 -23.31 -17.09
CA PHE A 256 -16.64 -22.48 -17.46
C PHE A 256 -16.73 -22.26 -18.98
N GLU A 257 -15.60 -22.08 -19.66
CA GLU A 257 -15.54 -21.97 -21.12
C GLU A 257 -16.06 -23.25 -21.79
N ALA A 258 -15.67 -24.43 -21.30
CA ALA A 258 -16.15 -25.71 -21.81
C ALA A 258 -17.66 -25.91 -21.58
N GLN A 259 -18.17 -25.51 -20.41
CA GLN A 259 -19.60 -25.54 -20.11
C GLN A 259 -20.39 -24.58 -21.00
N LEU A 260 -19.89 -23.37 -21.22
CA LEU A 260 -20.50 -22.38 -22.12
C LEU A 260 -20.57 -22.91 -23.56
N ALA A 261 -19.50 -23.54 -24.05
CA ALA A 261 -19.49 -24.15 -25.39
C ALA A 261 -20.56 -25.25 -25.52
N THR A 262 -20.66 -26.12 -24.51
CA THR A 262 -21.65 -27.20 -24.47
C THR A 262 -23.08 -26.67 -24.44
N LEU A 263 -23.37 -25.67 -23.61
CA LEU A 263 -24.68 -25.04 -23.53
C LEU A 263 -25.06 -24.34 -24.83
N ARG A 264 -24.12 -23.63 -25.47
CA ARG A 264 -24.34 -23.00 -26.78
C ARG A 264 -24.68 -24.03 -27.85
N ALA A 265 -23.98 -25.16 -27.89
CA ALA A 265 -24.28 -26.25 -28.83
C ALA A 265 -25.69 -26.82 -28.60
N ARG A 266 -26.11 -26.97 -27.34
CA ARG A 266 -27.46 -27.45 -27.00
C ARG A 266 -28.54 -26.46 -27.41
N VAL A 267 -28.34 -25.16 -27.18
CA VAL A 267 -29.27 -24.11 -27.63
C VAL A 267 -29.41 -24.15 -29.15
N ALA A 268 -28.29 -24.19 -29.87
CA ALA A 268 -28.32 -24.27 -31.33
C ALA A 268 -29.07 -25.51 -31.86
N ALA A 269 -28.88 -26.68 -31.22
CA ALA A 269 -29.61 -27.88 -31.57
C ALA A 269 -31.12 -27.75 -31.32
N GLN A 270 -31.53 -27.16 -30.18
CA GLN A 270 -32.94 -26.93 -29.87
C GLN A 270 -33.57 -25.92 -30.83
N ASP A 271 -32.85 -24.86 -31.22
CA ASP A 271 -33.34 -23.89 -32.21
C ASP A 271 -33.56 -24.53 -33.58
N MET A 272 -32.67 -25.45 -34.00
CA MET A 272 -32.84 -26.23 -35.23
C MET A 272 -34.09 -27.12 -35.16
N GLU A 273 -34.30 -27.83 -34.05
CA GLU A 273 -35.50 -28.66 -33.87
C GLU A 273 -36.78 -27.83 -33.87
N LEU A 274 -36.80 -26.70 -33.17
CA LEU A 274 -37.94 -25.77 -33.16
C LEU A 274 -38.25 -25.25 -34.56
N THR A 275 -37.22 -24.87 -35.33
CA THR A 275 -37.38 -24.42 -36.72
C THR A 275 -37.99 -25.52 -37.58
N ARG A 276 -37.53 -26.76 -37.44
CA ARG A 276 -38.08 -27.92 -38.16
C ARG A 276 -39.56 -28.14 -37.82
N VAL A 277 -39.91 -28.13 -36.53
CA VAL A 277 -41.29 -28.31 -36.07
C VAL A 277 -42.18 -27.16 -36.56
N ALA A 278 -41.74 -25.91 -36.44
CA ALA A 278 -42.47 -24.75 -36.93
C ALA A 278 -42.74 -24.81 -38.43
N THR A 279 -41.77 -25.29 -39.22
CA THR A 279 -41.91 -25.48 -40.67
C THR A 279 -42.97 -26.52 -40.99
N ALA A 280 -42.92 -27.70 -40.35
CA ALA A 280 -43.89 -28.78 -40.55
C ALA A 280 -45.32 -28.34 -40.20
N ILE A 281 -45.50 -27.58 -39.11
CA ILE A 281 -46.81 -27.00 -38.74
C ILE A 281 -47.28 -26.05 -39.83
N SER A 282 -46.41 -25.16 -40.33
CA SER A 282 -46.78 -24.21 -41.37
C SER A 282 -47.19 -24.90 -42.68
N GLU A 283 -46.50 -25.98 -43.06
CA GLU A 283 -46.85 -26.78 -44.23
C GLU A 283 -48.22 -27.44 -44.07
N LYS A 284 -48.48 -28.04 -42.91
CA LYS A 284 -49.77 -28.69 -42.60
C LYS A 284 -50.93 -27.70 -42.61
N THR A 285 -50.76 -26.51 -42.01
CA THR A 285 -51.77 -25.44 -42.03
C THR A 285 -52.04 -24.95 -43.45
N ASN A 286 -51.01 -24.82 -44.30
CA ASN A 286 -51.19 -24.43 -45.69
C ASN A 286 -51.92 -25.50 -46.50
N ALA A 287 -51.64 -26.79 -46.26
CA ALA A 287 -52.35 -27.89 -46.91
C ALA A 287 -53.84 -27.89 -46.55
N LEU A 288 -54.20 -27.66 -45.28
CA LEU A 288 -55.60 -27.55 -44.85
C LEU A 288 -56.32 -26.36 -45.49
N ARG A 289 -55.65 -25.20 -45.62
CA ARG A 289 -56.23 -24.04 -46.32
C ARG A 289 -56.48 -24.34 -47.80
N ASN A 290 -55.51 -24.98 -48.47
CA ASN A 290 -55.67 -25.36 -49.87
C ASN A 290 -56.83 -26.36 -50.06
N LEU A 291 -57.02 -27.30 -49.14
CA LEU A 291 -58.18 -28.20 -49.16
C LEU A 291 -59.51 -27.46 -48.98
N LEU A 292 -59.54 -26.47 -48.08
CA LEU A 292 -60.71 -25.61 -47.89
C LEU A 292 -61.08 -24.85 -49.17
N ASP A 293 -60.08 -24.25 -49.83
CA ASP A 293 -60.27 -23.53 -51.09
C ASP A 293 -60.78 -24.46 -52.21
N GLN A 294 -60.25 -25.68 -52.28
CA GLN A 294 -60.75 -26.71 -53.20
C GLN A 294 -62.20 -27.08 -52.91
N ILE A 295 -62.57 -27.32 -51.65
CA ILE A 295 -63.95 -27.63 -51.25
C ILE A 295 -64.90 -26.48 -51.61
N HIS A 296 -64.48 -25.23 -51.42
CA HIS A 296 -65.27 -24.06 -51.81
C HIS A 296 -65.49 -23.96 -53.33
N SER A 297 -64.54 -24.43 -54.15
CA SER A 297 -64.63 -24.40 -55.62
C SER A 297 -65.49 -25.52 -56.23
N LEU A 298 -65.78 -26.58 -55.47
CA LEU A 298 -66.57 -27.72 -55.96
C LEU A 298 -68.08 -27.39 -56.02
N ASP A 299 -68.72 -27.82 -57.10
CA ASP A 299 -70.17 -27.71 -57.30
C ASP A 299 -70.86 -29.00 -56.81
N ILE A 300 -71.13 -29.06 -55.51
CA ILE A 300 -71.70 -30.21 -54.79
C ILE A 300 -72.91 -29.71 -54.00
N ASP A 301 -73.82 -30.64 -53.69
CA ASP A 301 -74.94 -30.43 -52.76
C ASP A 301 -74.54 -29.60 -51.52
N THR A 302 -75.36 -28.59 -51.24
CA THR A 302 -75.07 -27.55 -50.23
C THR A 302 -74.87 -28.13 -48.83
N ASP A 303 -75.55 -29.22 -48.47
CA ASP A 303 -75.43 -29.84 -47.15
C ASP A 303 -74.16 -30.68 -47.02
N VAL A 304 -73.71 -31.34 -48.11
CA VAL A 304 -72.43 -32.07 -48.14
C VAL A 304 -71.26 -31.09 -48.11
N LYS A 305 -71.34 -30.00 -48.89
CA LYS A 305 -70.33 -28.94 -48.93
C LYS A 305 -70.18 -28.27 -47.56
N ARG A 306 -71.30 -28.02 -46.87
CA ARG A 306 -71.29 -27.48 -45.50
C ARG A 306 -70.58 -28.43 -44.52
N LYS A 307 -70.90 -29.73 -44.52
CA LYS A 307 -70.25 -30.71 -43.64
C LYS A 307 -68.74 -30.79 -43.85
N MET A 308 -68.28 -30.85 -45.10
CA MET A 308 -66.85 -30.91 -45.43
C MET A 308 -66.11 -29.62 -45.05
N THR A 309 -66.75 -28.46 -45.25
CA THR A 309 -66.21 -27.16 -44.85
C THR A 309 -66.11 -27.06 -43.33
N ASP A 310 -67.15 -27.49 -42.61
CA ASP A 310 -67.17 -27.50 -41.14
C ASP A 310 -66.09 -28.43 -40.55
N GLU A 311 -65.86 -29.60 -41.15
CA GLU A 311 -64.78 -30.51 -40.75
C GLU A 311 -63.38 -29.90 -40.99
N CYS A 312 -63.15 -29.28 -42.15
CA CYS A 312 -61.87 -28.60 -42.43
C CYS A 312 -61.65 -27.40 -41.50
N LEU A 313 -62.70 -26.63 -41.21
CA LEU A 313 -62.63 -25.51 -40.27
C LEU A 313 -62.34 -25.98 -38.84
N LYS A 314 -62.91 -27.10 -38.40
CA LYS A 314 -62.58 -27.72 -37.10
C LYS A 314 -61.12 -28.18 -37.02
N LEU A 315 -60.59 -28.76 -38.11
CA LEU A 315 -59.17 -29.15 -38.16
C LEU A 315 -58.26 -27.92 -38.10
N LEU A 316 -58.60 -26.84 -38.82
CA LEU A 316 -57.84 -25.58 -38.79
C LEU A 316 -57.94 -24.87 -37.42
N GLU A 317 -59.11 -24.89 -36.79
CA GLU A 317 -59.32 -24.37 -35.44
C GLU A 317 -58.48 -25.17 -34.44
N THR A 318 -58.45 -26.50 -34.56
CA THR A 318 -57.63 -27.38 -33.74
C THR A 318 -56.15 -27.07 -33.89
N GLU A 319 -55.62 -26.95 -35.12
CA GLU A 319 -54.23 -26.54 -35.35
C GLU A 319 -53.91 -25.15 -34.78
N THR A 320 -54.85 -24.22 -34.88
CA THR A 320 -54.68 -22.86 -34.33
C THR A 320 -54.57 -22.90 -32.81
N ILE A 321 -55.36 -23.75 -32.16
CA ILE A 321 -55.31 -23.96 -30.70
C ILE A 321 -54.02 -24.71 -30.33
N GLU A 322 -53.63 -25.74 -31.07
CA GLU A 322 -52.36 -26.47 -30.90
C GLU A 322 -51.16 -25.50 -30.94
N LYS A 323 -51.11 -24.63 -31.96
CA LYS A 323 -50.05 -23.62 -32.11
C LYS A 323 -50.06 -22.60 -30.98
N ARG A 324 -51.23 -22.17 -30.51
CA ARG A 324 -51.37 -21.22 -29.39
C ARG A 324 -50.95 -21.82 -28.06
N LEU A 325 -51.20 -23.10 -27.85
CA LEU A 325 -50.94 -23.78 -26.58
C LEU A 325 -49.62 -24.55 -26.57
N ASN A 326 -48.99 -24.72 -27.74
CA ASN A 326 -47.76 -25.50 -27.94
C ASN A 326 -47.89 -26.95 -27.43
N ILE A 327 -49.01 -27.60 -27.75
CA ILE A 327 -49.38 -28.99 -27.38
C ILE A 327 -50.17 -29.59 -28.54
N GLU A 328 -49.91 -30.85 -28.91
CA GLU A 328 -50.74 -31.63 -29.85
C GLU A 328 -52.07 -32.01 -29.19
N LEU A 329 -53.19 -31.75 -29.88
CA LEU A 329 -54.54 -31.88 -29.34
C LEU A 329 -55.30 -33.00 -30.05
N THR A 330 -56.02 -33.81 -29.29
CA THR A 330 -57.07 -34.65 -29.87
C THR A 330 -58.31 -33.81 -30.18
N GLU A 331 -59.20 -34.30 -31.05
CA GLU A 331 -60.49 -33.64 -31.32
C GLU A 331 -61.28 -33.38 -30.02
N THR A 332 -61.21 -34.32 -29.07
CA THR A 332 -61.86 -34.19 -27.75
C THR A 332 -61.24 -33.09 -26.88
N ASP A 333 -59.95 -32.80 -27.05
CA ASP A 333 -59.24 -31.74 -26.32
C ASP A 333 -59.58 -30.37 -26.89
N SER A 334 -59.66 -30.26 -28.23
CA SER A 334 -60.09 -29.05 -28.92
C SER A 334 -61.51 -28.65 -28.53
N ILE A 335 -62.45 -29.60 -28.57
CA ILE A 335 -63.85 -29.37 -28.16
C ILE A 335 -63.94 -28.95 -26.69
N PHE A 336 -63.20 -29.61 -25.80
CA PHE A 336 -63.14 -29.26 -24.38
C PHE A 336 -62.65 -27.83 -24.17
N LEU A 337 -61.54 -27.45 -24.82
CA LEU A 337 -60.97 -26.11 -24.71
C LEU A 337 -61.92 -25.03 -25.25
N SER A 338 -62.57 -25.29 -26.38
CA SER A 338 -63.57 -24.37 -26.95
C SER A 338 -64.80 -24.23 -26.03
N LYS A 339 -65.30 -25.32 -25.44
CA LYS A 339 -66.37 -25.27 -24.41
C LYS A 339 -65.91 -24.49 -23.17
N LEU A 340 -64.69 -24.73 -22.70
CA LEU A 340 -64.15 -24.10 -21.49
C LEU A 340 -63.95 -22.60 -21.68
N GLN A 341 -63.41 -22.19 -22.83
CA GLN A 341 -63.20 -20.79 -23.17
C GLN A 341 -64.54 -20.04 -23.36
N LYS A 342 -65.58 -20.72 -23.88
CA LYS A 342 -66.93 -20.13 -23.97
C LYS A 342 -67.57 -19.90 -22.60
N LYS A 343 -67.42 -20.85 -21.66
CA LYS A 343 -67.98 -20.71 -20.30
C LYS A 343 -67.17 -19.77 -19.42
N HIS A 344 -65.85 -19.77 -19.56
CA HIS A 344 -64.90 -19.01 -18.74
C HIS A 344 -64.02 -18.12 -19.61
N THR A 345 -64.61 -17.06 -20.15
CA THR A 345 -63.94 -16.11 -21.06
C THR A 345 -62.75 -15.37 -20.42
N ASN A 346 -62.65 -15.37 -19.09
CA ASN A 346 -61.60 -14.68 -18.31
C ASN A 346 -60.32 -15.52 -18.10
N LEU A 347 -60.27 -16.76 -18.60
CA LEU A 347 -59.05 -17.58 -18.59
C LEU A 347 -58.10 -17.12 -19.68
N ASN A 348 -56.85 -16.83 -19.31
CA ASN A 348 -55.81 -16.51 -20.28
C ASN A 348 -55.23 -17.79 -20.93
N GLN A 349 -54.45 -17.62 -22.00
CA GLN A 349 -53.86 -18.76 -22.74
C GLN A 349 -53.02 -19.69 -21.86
N ARG A 350 -52.27 -19.13 -20.90
CA ARG A 350 -51.46 -19.89 -19.95
C ARG A 350 -52.32 -20.75 -19.03
N GLU A 351 -53.43 -20.20 -18.55
CA GLU A 351 -54.39 -20.90 -17.69
C GLU A 351 -55.17 -21.97 -18.48
N LEU A 352 -55.52 -21.71 -19.74
CA LEU A 352 -56.13 -22.73 -20.62
C LEU A 352 -55.19 -23.91 -20.87
N ARG A 353 -53.90 -23.65 -21.12
CA ARG A 353 -52.86 -24.69 -21.25
C ARG A 353 -52.77 -25.53 -19.98
N ILE A 354 -52.75 -24.86 -18.82
CA ILE A 354 -52.71 -25.54 -17.53
C ILE A 354 -53.97 -26.38 -17.30
N SER A 355 -55.17 -25.87 -17.62
CA SER A 355 -56.43 -26.63 -17.51
C SER A 355 -56.40 -27.91 -18.34
N LEU A 356 -55.86 -27.85 -19.56
CA LEU A 356 -55.70 -29.04 -20.39
C LEU A 356 -54.74 -30.04 -19.74
N LEU A 357 -53.57 -29.61 -19.28
CA LEU A 357 -52.61 -30.51 -18.63
C LEU A 357 -53.18 -31.14 -17.34
N VAL A 358 -53.99 -30.40 -16.59
CA VAL A 358 -54.71 -30.93 -15.43
C VAL A 358 -55.76 -31.98 -15.85
N LYS A 359 -56.52 -31.75 -16.93
CA LYS A 359 -57.46 -32.73 -17.50
C LYS A 359 -56.73 -34.01 -17.92
N LEU A 360 -55.56 -33.87 -18.55
CA LEU A 360 -54.70 -34.97 -19.00
C LEU A 360 -53.96 -35.69 -17.85
N ASN A 361 -54.26 -35.36 -16.58
CA ASN A 361 -53.69 -35.98 -15.39
C ASN A 361 -52.18 -35.78 -15.17
N TYR A 362 -51.56 -34.74 -15.74
CA TYR A 362 -50.16 -34.41 -15.43
C TYR A 362 -49.97 -33.97 -13.97
N ASP A 363 -48.81 -34.27 -13.38
CA ASP A 363 -48.50 -33.84 -12.02
C ASP A 363 -48.25 -32.33 -11.96
N THR A 364 -48.53 -31.71 -10.81
CA THR A 364 -48.29 -30.28 -10.58
C THR A 364 -46.83 -29.88 -10.83
N VAL A 365 -45.87 -30.76 -10.51
CA VAL A 365 -44.44 -30.52 -10.76
C VAL A 365 -44.12 -30.54 -12.26
N GLU A 366 -44.73 -31.46 -13.00
CA GLU A 366 -44.56 -31.60 -14.45
C GLU A 366 -45.19 -30.41 -15.18
N ILE A 367 -46.38 -29.99 -14.75
CA ILE A 367 -47.06 -28.80 -15.27
C ILE A 367 -46.21 -27.56 -15.02
N ALA A 368 -45.70 -27.38 -13.80
CA ALA A 368 -44.87 -26.23 -13.45
C ALA A 368 -43.61 -26.15 -14.33
N ARG A 369 -42.95 -27.30 -14.57
CA ARG A 369 -41.79 -27.41 -15.47
C ARG A 369 -42.16 -27.09 -16.91
N SER A 370 -43.27 -27.64 -17.42
CA SER A 370 -43.75 -27.42 -18.79
C SER A 370 -44.10 -25.96 -19.08
N VAL A 371 -44.62 -25.24 -18.08
CA VAL A 371 -45.01 -23.82 -18.21
C VAL A 371 -43.90 -22.85 -17.72
N GLY A 372 -42.72 -23.37 -17.35
CA GLY A 372 -41.55 -22.56 -16.97
C GLY A 372 -41.69 -21.77 -15.68
N ILE A 373 -42.29 -22.34 -14.63
CA ILE A 373 -42.48 -21.73 -13.30
C ILE A 373 -42.05 -22.65 -12.16
N SER A 374 -41.79 -22.06 -11.00
CA SER A 374 -41.59 -22.82 -9.77
C SER A 374 -42.91 -23.44 -9.28
N THR A 375 -42.81 -24.50 -8.48
CA THR A 375 -43.96 -25.13 -7.80
C THR A 375 -44.76 -24.13 -6.95
N ARG A 376 -44.08 -23.18 -6.30
CA ARG A 376 -44.71 -22.06 -5.58
C ARG A 376 -45.47 -21.13 -6.53
N GLY A 377 -44.90 -20.83 -7.70
CA GLY A 377 -45.58 -20.05 -8.74
C GLY A 377 -46.84 -20.76 -9.26
N MET A 378 -46.79 -22.09 -9.36
CA MET A 378 -47.93 -22.92 -9.77
C MET A 378 -49.09 -22.83 -8.78
N GLU A 379 -48.82 -22.79 -7.48
CA GLU A 379 -49.87 -22.65 -6.45
C GLU A 379 -50.60 -21.29 -6.52
N SER A 380 -49.84 -20.22 -6.82
CA SER A 380 -50.42 -18.91 -7.07
C SER A 380 -51.35 -18.92 -8.30
N ILE A 381 -50.99 -19.65 -9.36
CA ILE A 381 -51.85 -19.83 -10.54
C ILE A 381 -53.09 -20.67 -10.18
N ARG A 382 -52.93 -21.76 -9.44
CA ARG A 382 -54.03 -22.62 -8.98
C ARG A 382 -55.08 -21.78 -8.23
N TYR A 383 -54.65 -20.93 -7.29
CA TYR A 383 -55.55 -20.04 -6.56
C TYR A 383 -56.31 -19.07 -7.49
N ARG A 384 -55.63 -18.48 -8.47
CA ARG A 384 -56.29 -17.59 -9.46
C ARG A 384 -57.28 -18.34 -10.34
N MET A 385 -56.91 -19.53 -10.81
CA MET A 385 -57.78 -20.38 -11.61
C MET A 385 -59.01 -20.80 -10.81
N HIS A 386 -58.84 -21.16 -9.53
CA HIS A 386 -59.94 -21.51 -8.63
C HIS A 386 -60.98 -20.39 -8.53
N LYS A 387 -60.54 -19.14 -8.33
CA LYS A 387 -61.40 -17.96 -8.33
C LYS A 387 -62.06 -17.68 -9.69
N LYS A 388 -61.31 -17.84 -10.80
CA LYS A 388 -61.83 -17.60 -12.16
C LYS A 388 -62.84 -18.65 -12.63
N LEU A 389 -62.68 -19.90 -12.17
CA LEU A 389 -63.59 -21.00 -12.47
C LEU A 389 -64.85 -20.99 -11.58
N GLY A 390 -64.88 -20.14 -10.54
CA GLY A 390 -66.02 -20.00 -9.64
C GLY A 390 -66.15 -21.14 -8.63
N LEU A 391 -65.04 -21.79 -8.26
CA LEU A 391 -65.06 -22.99 -7.41
C LEU A 391 -65.20 -22.64 -5.93
N GLY A 392 -65.91 -23.49 -5.18
CA GLY A 392 -66.03 -23.43 -3.72
C GLY A 392 -64.74 -23.88 -3.00
N LYS A 393 -64.59 -23.51 -1.72
CA LYS A 393 -63.34 -23.74 -0.93
C LYS A 393 -62.83 -25.20 -0.91
N HIS A 394 -63.71 -26.17 -1.13
CA HIS A 394 -63.39 -27.61 -1.11
C HIS A 394 -63.49 -28.27 -2.49
N GLU A 395 -63.74 -27.50 -3.54
CA GLU A 395 -63.83 -28.02 -4.90
C GLU A 395 -62.46 -28.05 -5.57
N SER A 396 -62.10 -29.21 -6.11
CA SER A 396 -60.86 -29.42 -6.84
C SER A 396 -61.02 -28.97 -8.30
N ILE A 397 -60.09 -28.13 -8.77
CA ILE A 397 -59.99 -27.76 -10.20
C ILE A 397 -59.93 -29.02 -11.07
N LYS A 398 -59.23 -30.08 -10.63
CA LYS A 398 -59.10 -31.33 -11.38
C LYS A 398 -60.46 -31.99 -11.58
N THR A 399 -61.22 -32.17 -10.50
CA THR A 399 -62.56 -32.77 -10.54
C THR A 399 -63.50 -31.95 -11.43
N TYR A 400 -63.51 -30.63 -11.23
CA TYR A 400 -64.31 -29.72 -12.06
C TYR A 400 -64.00 -29.85 -13.55
N LEU A 401 -62.72 -29.83 -13.94
CA LEU A 401 -62.33 -29.90 -15.35
C LEU A 401 -62.64 -31.28 -15.97
N SER A 402 -62.50 -32.36 -15.19
CA SER A 402 -62.89 -33.71 -15.63
C SER A 402 -64.38 -33.80 -15.89
N ASP A 403 -65.22 -33.36 -14.94
CA ASP A 403 -66.68 -33.37 -15.07
C ASP A 403 -67.16 -32.46 -16.20
N PHE A 404 -66.48 -31.32 -16.39
CA PHE A 404 -66.77 -30.39 -17.47
C PHE A 404 -66.47 -30.98 -18.86
N SER A 405 -65.54 -31.94 -18.94
CA SER A 405 -65.19 -32.59 -20.21
C SER A 405 -66.18 -33.68 -20.65
N THR A 406 -66.85 -34.34 -19.71
CA THR A 406 -67.80 -35.44 -19.94
C THR A 406 -69.26 -35.01 -20.06
N ALA A 407 -69.58 -33.77 -19.69
CA ALA A 407 -70.90 -33.19 -19.92
C ALA A 407 -71.14 -32.93 -21.42
N TYR A 408 -71.98 -33.76 -22.05
CA TYR A 408 -72.36 -33.68 -23.46
C TYR A 408 -73.05 -32.36 -23.80
#